data_AF-A0A6C0KRI4-F1
#
_entry.id   AF-A0A6C0KRI4-F1
#
_cell.length_a   1.000
_cell.length_b   1.000
_cell.length_c   1.000
_cell.angle_alpha   90.00
_cell.angle_beta   90.00
_cell.angle_gamma   90.00
#
_symmetry.space_group_name_H-M   'P 1'
#
loop_
_entity.id
_entity.type
_entity.pdbx_description
1 polymer ?
#
loop_
_entity_poly.entity_id
_entity_poly.type
_entity_poly.pdbx_seq_one_letter_code
_entity_poly.pdbx_strand_id
1 'polypeptide(L)'
;MNFNNKSFTTNSCPKIGIKIHETNNNSFSNKNIFESQNINIMNNQSKLTKPVNYYNTTLDTLDLDIDNYSLDDLYHLFNIPDKQLNDVSLKDAKQIVLKMHPDKSKLDSKYFLFFSKAYKTLFSIYEFQNKSTKKTFKNEDYYDESNNAILDNVFKNNKDFKDPKNFNNWFNKSFEKHRIENPIEEGYGDWLKSDEGIMDISENVTKGNMNEIFEKKKKQIQALTTYNGVSDMFSSTLGGSLLTGDSTFTTDSYTDLRQAYTETLIPVTQEDFEKMPKFSNVNEYKSNRDRIDSTPLSKVESERILLRQHNDMDQQSAALAFKYAKESEKAKRNQQSFWGDIKQLTG
;
A
#
# COMPACT_ATOMS: atom_id res chain seq x y z
N MET A 1 19.09 -24.77 62.80
CA MET A 1 19.50 -25.00 61.41
C MET A 1 19.75 -26.49 61.23
N ASN A 2 18.88 -27.17 60.47
CA ASN A 2 19.20 -28.42 59.77
C ASN A 2 18.09 -28.68 58.74
N PHE A 3 18.52 -28.85 57.49
CA PHE A 3 17.69 -29.08 56.32
C PHE A 3 17.12 -30.51 56.33
N ASN A 4 15.85 -30.67 55.94
CA ASN A 4 15.31 -31.95 55.49
C ASN A 4 14.47 -31.73 54.22
N ASN A 5 15.02 -32.20 53.10
CA ASN A 5 14.38 -32.26 51.79
C ASN A 5 13.31 -33.36 51.77
N LYS A 6 12.08 -33.02 51.38
CA LYS A 6 11.06 -34.00 50.98
C LYS A 6 10.81 -33.86 49.47
N SER A 7 11.19 -34.89 48.73
CA SER A 7 10.93 -35.11 47.31
C SER A 7 9.45 -35.45 47.06
N PHE A 8 8.82 -34.82 46.08
CA PHE A 8 7.56 -35.28 45.50
C PHE A 8 7.73 -35.55 44.01
N THR A 9 7.25 -36.72 43.60
CA THR A 9 7.36 -37.36 42.29
C THR A 9 6.47 -36.71 41.25
N THR A 10 6.98 -36.51 40.02
CA THR A 10 6.19 -36.07 38.86
C THR A 10 5.59 -37.28 38.16
N ASN A 11 4.26 -37.31 38.04
CA ASN A 11 3.54 -38.38 37.35
C ASN A 11 3.70 -38.23 35.82
N SER A 12 4.09 -39.34 35.19
CA SER A 12 4.25 -39.56 33.75
C SER A 12 2.92 -39.45 33.00
N CYS A 13 2.89 -38.70 31.90
CA CYS A 13 1.74 -38.56 30.99
C CYS A 13 1.84 -39.61 29.84
N PRO A 14 0.79 -40.39 29.53
CA PRO A 14 0.87 -41.41 28.47
C PRO A 14 0.72 -40.80 27.06
N LYS A 15 1.69 -41.10 26.18
CA LYS A 15 1.63 -40.83 24.74
C LYS A 15 0.61 -41.75 24.07
N ILE A 16 -0.55 -41.21 23.68
CA ILE A 16 -1.45 -41.85 22.72
C ILE A 16 -1.11 -41.30 21.34
N GLY A 17 -0.45 -42.13 20.53
CA GLY A 17 -0.22 -41.88 19.11
C GLY A 17 -1.43 -42.33 18.30
N ILE A 18 -1.95 -41.44 17.45
CA ILE A 18 -2.98 -41.77 16.47
C ILE A 18 -2.30 -42.42 15.26
N LYS A 19 -2.73 -43.63 14.91
CA LYS A 19 -2.26 -44.39 13.75
C LYS A 19 -3.09 -43.98 12.53
N ILE A 20 -2.47 -43.31 11.55
CA ILE A 20 -3.15 -42.88 10.31
C ILE A 20 -3.20 -44.09 9.37
N HIS A 21 -4.40 -44.48 8.95
CA HIS A 21 -4.59 -45.44 7.86
C HIS A 21 -4.66 -44.69 6.53
N GLU A 22 -3.96 -45.20 5.52
CA GLU A 22 -4.01 -44.69 4.15
C GLU A 22 -5.35 -45.06 3.51
N THR A 23 -6.11 -44.07 3.04
CA THR A 23 -7.31 -44.30 2.20
C THR A 23 -7.15 -43.63 0.84
N ASN A 24 -7.38 -44.43 -0.20
CA ASN A 24 -7.40 -44.02 -1.61
C ASN A 24 -8.54 -43.05 -1.88
N ASN A 25 -8.23 -41.85 -2.37
CA ASN A 25 -9.24 -40.89 -2.84
C ASN A 25 -9.35 -40.90 -4.36
N ASN A 26 -10.49 -41.38 -4.83
CA ASN A 26 -11.02 -41.10 -6.17
C ASN A 26 -11.58 -39.67 -6.24
N SER A 27 -11.35 -39.06 -7.40
CA SER A 27 -11.78 -37.73 -7.85
C SER A 27 -13.15 -37.25 -7.39
N PHE A 28 -13.21 -36.00 -6.91
CA PHE A 28 -14.39 -35.14 -7.03
C PHE A 28 -14.04 -33.70 -7.41
N SER A 29 -14.90 -33.16 -8.27
CA SER A 29 -14.71 -31.98 -9.12
C SER A 29 -14.60 -30.64 -8.38
N ASN A 30 -13.65 -29.83 -8.84
CA ASN A 30 -13.51 -28.41 -8.52
C ASN A 30 -14.75 -27.60 -8.94
N LYS A 31 -15.36 -26.90 -7.97
CA LYS A 31 -16.09 -25.66 -8.23
C LYS A 31 -15.26 -24.51 -7.64
N ASN A 32 -14.68 -23.73 -8.55
CA ASN A 32 -13.98 -22.47 -8.25
C ASN A 32 -14.97 -21.47 -7.64
N ILE A 33 -14.70 -21.04 -6.41
CA ILE A 33 -15.29 -19.83 -5.84
C ILE A 33 -14.19 -19.19 -5.00
N PHE A 34 -13.36 -18.33 -5.58
CA PHE A 34 -12.68 -17.25 -4.86
C PHE A 34 -12.31 -16.16 -5.87
N GLU A 35 -13.24 -15.22 -5.95
CA GLU A 35 -13.17 -13.95 -6.66
C GLU A 35 -12.04 -13.12 -6.05
N SER A 36 -11.09 -12.71 -6.87
CA SER A 36 -9.98 -11.83 -6.51
C SER A 36 -10.52 -10.48 -6.09
N GLN A 37 -10.29 -10.10 -4.83
CA GLN A 37 -10.66 -8.78 -4.31
C GLN A 37 -9.78 -7.73 -4.98
N ASN A 38 -10.44 -6.85 -5.75
CA ASN A 38 -9.85 -5.68 -6.37
C ASN A 38 -9.44 -4.69 -5.27
N ILE A 39 -8.13 -4.55 -5.04
CA ILE A 39 -7.60 -3.38 -4.37
C ILE A 39 -7.73 -2.23 -5.39
N ASN A 40 -8.60 -1.26 -5.09
CA ASN A 40 -8.73 -0.01 -5.85
C ASN A 40 -7.49 0.86 -5.64
N ILE A 41 -6.37 0.41 -6.20
CA ILE A 41 -5.27 1.29 -6.58
C ILE A 41 -5.84 2.15 -7.70
N MET A 42 -5.63 3.47 -7.69
CA MET A 42 -5.96 4.35 -8.79
C MET A 42 -5.27 3.87 -10.08
N ASN A 43 -5.92 2.91 -10.73
CA ASN A 43 -5.63 2.48 -12.06
C ASN A 43 -6.29 3.51 -12.94
N ASN A 44 -5.50 4.46 -13.45
CA ASN A 44 -5.81 4.97 -14.79
C ASN A 44 -6.06 3.73 -15.64
N GLN A 45 -7.28 3.58 -16.18
CA GLN A 45 -7.64 2.41 -16.97
C GLN A 45 -6.55 2.19 -18.03
N SER A 46 -5.98 0.99 -18.05
CA SER A 46 -4.89 0.62 -18.97
C SER A 46 -5.28 1.01 -20.40
N LYS A 47 -4.55 1.97 -20.98
CA LYS A 47 -4.82 2.41 -22.36
C LYS A 47 -4.35 1.34 -23.37
N LEU A 48 -3.39 0.50 -22.97
CA LEU A 48 -2.82 -0.57 -23.80
C LEU A 48 -3.34 -1.93 -23.33
N THR A 49 -4.16 -2.57 -24.16
CA THR A 49 -4.71 -3.91 -23.90
C THR A 49 -3.89 -5.04 -24.55
N LYS A 50 -2.85 -4.69 -25.32
CA LYS A 50 -2.01 -5.62 -26.09
C LYS A 50 -0.55 -5.15 -26.09
N PRO A 51 0.43 -6.07 -26.17
CA PRO A 51 1.84 -5.71 -26.31
C PRO A 51 2.05 -4.85 -27.56
N VAL A 52 2.87 -3.81 -27.44
CA VAL A 52 3.11 -2.88 -28.54
C VAL A 52 3.95 -3.59 -29.62
N ASN A 53 3.46 -3.53 -30.86
CA ASN A 53 4.25 -3.95 -32.01
C ASN A 53 5.13 -2.77 -32.46
N TYR A 54 6.44 -2.99 -32.58
CA TYR A 54 7.42 -1.91 -32.84
C TYR A 54 7.64 -1.63 -34.32
N TYR A 55 6.79 -2.17 -35.20
CA TYR A 55 6.80 -1.85 -36.64
C TYR A 55 5.85 -0.66 -36.91
N ASN A 56 6.27 0.25 -37.82
CA ASN A 56 5.82 1.64 -38.05
C ASN A 56 4.33 1.99 -37.92
N THR A 57 3.40 1.05 -38.04
CA THR A 57 1.96 1.34 -38.17
C THR A 57 1.23 1.61 -36.83
N THR A 58 1.84 1.26 -35.69
CA THR A 58 1.24 1.42 -34.34
C THR A 58 1.90 2.48 -33.47
N LEU A 59 2.94 3.16 -33.98
CA LEU A 59 3.74 4.11 -33.19
C LEU A 59 3.19 5.54 -33.24
N ASP A 60 2.55 5.93 -34.34
CA ASP A 60 1.95 7.27 -34.50
C ASP A 60 0.71 7.49 -33.62
N THR A 61 0.08 6.40 -33.16
CA THR A 61 -1.07 6.44 -32.24
C THR A 61 -0.68 6.40 -30.77
N LEU A 62 0.62 6.34 -30.46
CA LEU A 62 1.11 6.19 -29.09
C LEU A 62 1.10 7.55 -28.38
N ASP A 63 0.55 7.56 -27.16
CA ASP A 63 0.59 8.72 -26.28
C ASP A 63 2.04 8.93 -25.82
N LEU A 64 2.64 10.07 -26.18
CA LEU A 64 4.04 10.39 -25.85
C LEU A 64 4.20 10.91 -24.43
N ASP A 65 3.11 11.02 -23.66
CA ASP A 65 3.16 11.40 -22.26
C ASP A 65 3.13 10.18 -21.33
N ILE A 66 4.26 9.91 -20.68
CA ILE A 66 4.40 8.80 -19.73
C ILE A 66 3.50 8.96 -18.51
N ASP A 67 3.09 10.18 -18.17
CA ASP A 67 2.35 10.45 -16.93
C ASP A 67 0.91 9.87 -17.02
N ASN A 68 0.45 9.57 -18.24
CA ASN A 68 -0.81 8.92 -18.57
C ASN A 68 -0.76 7.38 -18.53
N TYR A 69 0.42 6.78 -18.39
CA TYR A 69 0.60 5.33 -18.43
C TYR A 69 0.44 4.72 -17.04
N SER A 70 -0.26 3.59 -16.96
CA SER A 70 -0.28 2.73 -15.78
C SER A 70 0.94 1.80 -15.73
N LEU A 71 1.15 1.14 -14.59
CA LEU A 71 2.18 0.11 -14.46
C LEU A 71 2.00 -1.02 -15.49
N ASP A 72 0.75 -1.45 -15.70
CA ASP A 72 0.44 -2.47 -16.70
C ASP A 72 0.76 -1.97 -18.12
N ASP A 73 0.47 -0.70 -18.44
CA ASP A 73 0.83 -0.11 -19.73
C ASP A 73 2.36 -0.08 -19.94
N LEU A 74 3.16 0.09 -18.89
CA LEU A 74 4.63 0.00 -18.99
C LEU A 74 5.09 -1.42 -19.32
N TYR A 75 4.48 -2.44 -18.72
CA TYR A 75 4.78 -3.83 -19.06
C TYR A 75 4.39 -4.18 -20.50
N HIS A 76 3.23 -3.69 -20.96
CA HIS A 76 2.83 -3.84 -22.36
C HIS A 76 3.71 -3.04 -23.32
N LEU A 77 4.24 -1.88 -22.90
CA LEU A 77 5.13 -1.05 -23.73
C LEU A 77 6.48 -1.70 -24.00
N PHE A 78 6.98 -2.50 -23.06
CA PHE A 78 8.26 -3.24 -23.18
C PHE A 78 8.09 -4.74 -23.45
N ASN A 79 6.87 -5.20 -23.70
CA ASN A 79 6.53 -6.60 -23.96
C ASN A 79 7.01 -7.57 -22.86
N ILE A 80 6.74 -7.24 -21.59
CA ILE A 80 7.07 -8.09 -20.44
C ILE A 80 5.85 -8.98 -20.12
N PRO A 81 5.87 -10.28 -20.47
CA PRO A 81 4.68 -11.13 -20.42
C PRO A 81 4.26 -11.51 -19.00
N ASP A 82 5.22 -11.70 -18.09
CA ASP A 82 4.96 -12.28 -16.76
C ASP A 82 4.72 -11.22 -15.67
N LYS A 83 4.67 -9.93 -16.03
CA LYS A 83 4.61 -8.79 -15.09
C LYS A 83 5.69 -8.81 -13.99
N GLN A 84 6.73 -9.62 -14.17
CA GLN A 84 7.87 -9.78 -13.28
C GLN A 84 9.09 -9.05 -13.85
N LEU A 85 9.73 -8.24 -13.01
CA LEU A 85 10.90 -7.46 -13.38
C LEU A 85 12.19 -8.19 -12.99
N ASN A 86 12.79 -8.84 -13.99
CA ASN A 86 14.07 -9.54 -13.88
C ASN A 86 15.17 -8.83 -14.69
N ASP A 87 16.44 -9.13 -14.39
CA ASP A 87 17.60 -8.60 -15.13
C ASP A 87 17.51 -8.81 -16.64
N VAL A 88 16.92 -9.94 -17.07
CA VAL A 88 16.70 -10.27 -18.48
C VAL A 88 15.69 -9.30 -19.11
N SER A 89 14.52 -9.14 -18.48
CA SER A 89 13.48 -8.21 -18.94
C SER A 89 13.98 -6.77 -19.02
N LEU A 90 14.86 -6.35 -18.11
CA LEU A 90 15.46 -5.01 -18.11
C LEU A 90 16.46 -4.84 -19.27
N LYS A 91 17.25 -5.88 -19.59
CA LYS A 91 18.16 -5.87 -20.75
C LYS A 91 17.39 -5.78 -22.06
N ASP A 92 16.28 -6.51 -22.18
CA ASP A 92 15.42 -6.48 -23.36
C ASP A 92 14.74 -5.11 -23.53
N ALA A 93 14.22 -4.55 -22.43
CA ALA A 93 13.68 -3.20 -22.41
C ALA A 93 14.73 -2.16 -22.86
N LYS A 94 15.97 -2.27 -22.37
CA LYS A 94 17.08 -1.41 -22.80
C LYS A 94 17.38 -1.56 -24.28
N GLN A 95 17.31 -2.78 -24.82
CA GLN A 95 17.52 -3.02 -26.24
C GLN A 95 16.44 -2.36 -27.10
N ILE A 96 15.18 -2.35 -26.65
CA ILE A 96 14.07 -1.65 -27.31
C ILE A 96 14.35 -0.15 -27.36
N VAL A 97 14.74 0.49 -26.23
CA VAL A 97 15.09 1.91 -26.20
C VAL A 97 16.20 2.25 -27.19
N LEU A 98 17.24 1.42 -27.26
CA LEU A 98 18.36 1.62 -28.19
C LEU A 98 17.94 1.50 -29.65
N LYS A 99 16.97 0.63 -29.98
CA LYS A 99 16.41 0.51 -31.32
C LYS A 99 15.58 1.74 -31.70
N MET A 100 14.97 2.41 -30.73
CA MET A 100 14.17 3.63 -30.92
C MET A 100 14.99 4.91 -31.09
N HIS A 101 16.33 4.83 -31.00
CA HIS A 101 17.20 5.98 -31.23
C HIS A 101 17.02 6.55 -32.65
N PRO A 102 16.94 7.88 -32.84
CA PRO A 102 16.64 8.50 -34.14
C PRO A 102 17.61 8.07 -35.25
N ASP A 103 18.87 7.81 -34.90
CA ASP A 103 19.90 7.30 -35.83
C ASP A 103 19.58 5.91 -36.40
N LYS A 104 18.87 5.05 -35.64
CA LYS A 104 18.60 3.65 -36.03
C LYS A 104 17.19 3.46 -36.57
N SER A 105 16.20 4.10 -35.95
CA SER A 105 14.79 3.97 -36.34
C SER A 105 14.36 5.00 -37.37
N LYS A 106 15.12 6.08 -37.56
CA LYS A 106 14.74 7.26 -38.36
C LYS A 106 13.44 7.93 -37.87
N LEU A 107 13.03 7.66 -36.64
CA LEU A 107 11.87 8.27 -35.99
C LEU A 107 12.24 9.60 -35.33
N ASP A 108 11.24 10.43 -35.03
CA ASP A 108 11.43 11.68 -34.32
C ASP A 108 12.09 11.43 -32.93
N SER A 109 12.95 12.34 -32.50
CA SER A 109 13.65 12.28 -31.22
C SER A 109 12.68 12.20 -30.03
N LYS A 110 11.42 12.61 -30.22
CA LYS A 110 10.36 12.53 -29.20
C LYS A 110 10.07 11.09 -28.77
N TYR A 111 10.08 10.14 -29.68
CA TYR A 111 9.87 8.73 -29.35
C TYR A 111 11.00 8.20 -28.48
N PHE A 112 12.26 8.50 -28.83
CA PHE A 112 13.40 8.10 -28.02
C PHE A 112 13.35 8.70 -26.61
N LEU A 113 12.98 9.98 -26.47
CA LEU A 113 12.84 10.63 -25.18
C LEU A 113 11.75 9.97 -24.32
N PHE A 114 10.61 9.64 -24.93
CA PHE A 114 9.52 8.90 -24.29
C PHE A 114 9.98 7.52 -23.81
N PHE A 115 10.56 6.69 -24.69
CA PHE A 115 11.05 5.35 -24.34
C PHE A 115 12.18 5.40 -23.29
N SER A 116 13.04 6.43 -23.32
CA SER A 116 14.06 6.63 -22.29
C SER A 116 13.45 6.98 -20.94
N LYS A 117 12.43 7.86 -20.92
CA LYS A 117 11.69 8.20 -19.69
C LYS A 117 10.97 6.95 -19.13
N ALA A 118 10.29 6.19 -20.00
CA ALA A 118 9.61 4.94 -19.65
C ALA A 118 10.57 3.87 -19.11
N TYR A 119 11.78 3.77 -19.66
CA TYR A 119 12.78 2.84 -19.14
C TYR A 119 13.33 3.29 -17.79
N LYS A 120 13.54 4.60 -17.56
CA LYS A 120 13.98 5.13 -16.26
C LYS A 120 12.94 4.86 -15.17
N THR A 121 11.65 5.01 -15.46
CA THR A 121 10.59 4.68 -14.51
C THR A 121 10.57 3.17 -14.22
N LEU A 122 10.65 2.33 -15.26
CA LEU A 122 10.74 0.87 -15.11
C LEU A 122 11.95 0.44 -14.27
N PHE A 123 13.12 1.02 -14.53
CA PHE A 123 14.34 0.76 -13.77
C PHE A 123 14.21 1.21 -12.31
N SER A 124 13.55 2.33 -12.05
CA SER A 124 13.29 2.81 -10.69
C SER A 124 12.41 1.84 -9.90
N ILE A 125 11.43 1.21 -10.55
CA ILE A 125 10.59 0.15 -9.97
C ILE A 125 11.45 -1.07 -9.63
N TYR A 126 12.25 -1.55 -10.59
CA TYR A 126 13.14 -2.69 -10.38
C TYR A 126 14.15 -2.43 -9.25
N GLU A 127 14.76 -1.25 -9.21
CA GLU A 127 15.63 -0.87 -8.09
C GLU A 127 14.86 -0.85 -6.78
N PHE A 128 13.66 -0.30 -6.75
CA PHE A 128 12.84 -0.26 -5.54
C PHE A 128 12.55 -1.67 -5.00
N GLN A 129 12.22 -2.62 -5.88
CA GLN A 129 12.00 -4.01 -5.50
C GLN A 129 13.28 -4.68 -4.99
N ASN A 130 14.43 -4.39 -5.62
CA ASN A 130 15.71 -5.04 -5.31
C ASN A 130 16.61 -4.26 -4.33
N LYS A 131 16.12 -3.15 -3.75
CA LYS A 131 16.85 -2.22 -2.87
C LYS A 131 17.37 -2.85 -1.57
N SER A 132 17.03 -4.11 -1.26
CA SER A 132 17.63 -4.87 -0.14
C SER A 132 19.07 -5.32 -0.43
N THR A 133 19.47 -5.43 -1.70
CA THR A 133 20.71 -6.12 -2.08
C THR A 133 21.97 -5.27 -1.96
N LYS A 134 21.86 -3.92 -1.96
CA LYS A 134 23.00 -3.00 -1.86
C LYS A 134 22.61 -1.69 -1.17
N LYS A 135 22.46 -1.69 0.15
CA LYS A 135 22.44 -0.43 0.93
C LYS A 135 23.82 -0.15 1.50
N THR A 136 24.57 0.74 0.85
CA THR A 136 25.47 1.62 1.61
C THR A 136 24.57 2.67 2.24
N PHE A 137 24.45 2.68 3.57
CA PHE A 137 23.78 3.77 4.27
C PHE A 137 24.51 5.06 3.92
N LYS A 138 23.90 5.88 3.08
CA LYS A 138 24.40 7.21 2.78
C LYS A 138 23.63 8.17 3.67
N ASN A 139 24.32 8.76 4.64
CA ASN A 139 23.93 10.05 5.22
C ASN A 139 24.10 11.12 4.14
N GLU A 140 23.33 11.03 3.06
CA GLU A 140 23.10 12.18 2.20
C GLU A 140 22.04 12.99 2.94
N ASP A 141 22.49 13.88 3.82
CA ASP A 141 21.62 14.91 4.37
C ASP A 141 20.89 15.54 3.18
N TYR A 142 19.56 15.63 3.24
CA TYR A 142 18.72 16.28 2.23
C TYR A 142 18.96 17.80 2.13
N TYR A 143 20.09 18.25 2.68
CA TYR A 143 20.52 19.63 2.80
C TYR A 143 21.45 19.97 1.65
N ASP A 144 20.93 20.73 0.70
CA ASP A 144 21.73 21.30 -0.37
C ASP A 144 22.17 22.71 0.05
N GLU A 145 23.42 22.84 0.49
CA GLU A 145 24.04 24.11 0.91
C GLU A 145 23.91 25.21 -0.15
N SER A 146 23.79 24.85 -1.44
CA SER A 146 23.64 25.83 -2.52
C SER A 146 22.35 26.64 -2.41
N ASN A 147 21.32 26.11 -1.76
CA ASN A 147 20.04 26.79 -1.56
C ASN A 147 20.09 27.87 -0.47
N ASN A 148 21.02 27.80 0.47
CA ASN A 148 21.16 28.81 1.53
C ASN A 148 21.52 30.18 0.96
N ALA A 149 22.43 30.22 -0.01
CA ALA A 149 22.85 31.47 -0.64
C ALA A 149 21.69 32.16 -1.37
N ILE A 150 20.77 31.37 -1.93
CA ILE A 150 19.55 31.88 -2.59
C ILE A 150 18.64 32.50 -1.54
N LEU A 151 18.33 31.77 -0.46
CA LEU A 151 17.47 32.27 0.62
C LEU A 151 18.03 33.54 1.27
N ASP A 152 19.34 33.58 1.52
CA ASP A 152 20.03 34.75 2.06
C ASP A 152 19.81 35.99 1.20
N ASN A 153 19.89 35.86 -0.13
CA ASN A 153 19.63 36.95 -1.05
C ASN A 153 18.15 37.39 -1.03
N VAL A 154 17.21 36.44 -0.93
CA VAL A 154 15.77 36.75 -0.83
C VAL A 154 15.49 37.61 0.40
N PHE A 155 15.95 37.19 1.57
CA PHE A 155 15.67 37.89 2.84
C PHE A 155 16.46 39.20 3.00
N LYS A 156 17.63 39.32 2.36
CA LYS A 156 18.40 40.57 2.32
C LYS A 156 17.77 41.61 1.38
N ASN A 157 17.32 41.18 0.20
CA ASN A 157 16.84 42.08 -0.86
C ASN A 157 15.36 42.46 -0.69
N ASN A 158 14.50 41.54 -0.22
CA ASN A 158 13.07 41.80 -0.05
C ASN A 158 12.75 42.30 1.36
N LYS A 159 12.62 43.63 1.49
CA LYS A 159 12.22 44.29 2.75
C LYS A 159 10.82 43.86 3.21
N ASP A 160 9.94 43.46 2.28
CA ASP A 160 8.56 43.05 2.57
C ASP A 160 8.50 41.73 3.34
N PHE A 161 9.50 40.84 3.19
CA PHE A 161 9.60 39.60 3.96
C PHE A 161 10.15 39.78 5.37
N LYS A 162 10.53 41.00 5.76
CA LYS A 162 10.84 41.32 7.15
C LYS A 162 9.59 41.48 8.01
N ASP A 163 8.44 41.80 7.40
CA ASP A 163 7.15 41.80 8.09
C ASP A 163 6.59 40.37 8.14
N PRO A 164 6.35 39.80 9.35
CA PRO A 164 5.77 38.47 9.50
C PRO A 164 4.46 38.25 8.73
N LYS A 165 3.62 39.29 8.58
CA LYS A 165 2.33 39.14 7.90
C LYS A 165 2.48 38.91 6.40
N ASN A 166 3.38 39.66 5.76
CA ASN A 166 3.65 39.55 4.34
C ASN A 166 4.38 38.25 4.01
N PHE A 167 5.33 37.85 4.86
CA PHE A 167 6.00 36.55 4.75
C PHE A 167 4.99 35.40 4.86
N ASN A 168 4.12 35.40 5.86
CA ASN A 168 3.13 34.32 6.03
C ASN A 168 2.17 34.22 4.84
N ASN A 169 1.72 35.36 4.30
CA ASN A 169 0.85 35.35 3.12
C ASN A 169 1.58 34.81 1.88
N TRP A 170 2.83 35.21 1.65
CA TRP A 170 3.65 34.68 0.58
C TRP A 170 3.97 33.19 0.75
N PHE A 171 4.31 32.77 1.97
CA PHE A 171 4.63 31.39 2.31
C PHE A 171 3.41 30.50 2.05
N ASN A 172 2.24 30.86 2.58
CA ASN A 172 1.02 30.09 2.37
C ASN A 172 0.69 29.99 0.88
N LYS A 173 0.77 31.09 0.11
CA LYS A 173 0.53 31.04 -1.35
C LYS A 173 1.54 30.15 -2.08
N SER A 174 2.82 30.25 -1.71
CA SER A 174 3.89 29.46 -2.35
C SER A 174 3.79 27.98 -1.96
N PHE A 175 3.36 27.70 -0.73
CA PHE A 175 3.10 26.35 -0.22
C PHE A 175 1.91 25.73 -0.95
N GLU A 176 0.74 26.39 -0.99
CA GLU A 176 -0.43 25.86 -1.70
C GLU A 176 -0.16 25.65 -3.19
N LYS A 177 0.66 26.49 -3.81
CA LYS A 177 1.06 26.32 -5.23
C LYS A 177 1.89 25.06 -5.48
N HIS A 178 2.79 24.68 -4.57
CA HIS A 178 3.77 23.60 -4.78
C HIS A 178 3.49 22.34 -3.97
N ARG A 179 2.50 22.38 -3.07
CA ARG A 179 2.01 21.23 -2.33
C ARG A 179 1.64 20.12 -3.30
N ILE A 180 2.06 18.91 -2.98
CA ILE A 180 1.58 17.72 -3.67
C ILE A 180 0.24 17.37 -3.03
N GLU A 181 -0.85 17.61 -3.76
CA GLU A 181 -2.13 17.06 -3.37
C GLU A 181 -2.08 15.53 -3.53
N ASN A 182 -2.27 14.84 -2.41
CA ASN A 182 -2.56 13.42 -2.37
C ASN A 182 -4.08 13.26 -2.44
N PRO A 183 -4.64 12.66 -3.51
CA PRO A 183 -6.09 12.48 -3.64
C PRO A 183 -6.68 11.49 -2.61
N ILE A 184 -5.81 10.78 -1.88
CA ILE A 184 -6.17 9.79 -0.86
C ILE A 184 -6.03 10.39 0.56
N GLU A 185 -5.17 11.38 0.73
CA GLU A 185 -4.88 12.02 2.03
C GLU A 185 -5.31 13.48 1.98
N GLU A 186 -6.61 13.69 2.14
CA GLU A 186 -7.07 14.96 2.69
C GLU A 186 -6.55 15.03 4.12
N GLY A 187 -5.66 15.98 4.39
CA GLY A 187 -5.18 16.19 5.76
C GLY A 187 -6.37 16.41 6.70
N TYR A 188 -6.17 16.15 7.99
CA TYR A 188 -7.24 16.27 8.98
C TYR A 188 -7.81 17.69 9.14
N GLY A 189 -7.31 18.70 8.41
CA GLY A 189 -7.72 20.09 8.57
C GLY A 189 -9.19 20.34 8.28
N ASP A 190 -9.76 19.73 7.24
CA ASP A 190 -11.17 19.91 6.90
C ASP A 190 -12.06 19.02 7.75
N TRP A 191 -11.64 17.78 8.02
CA TRP A 191 -12.29 16.89 8.98
C TRP A 191 -12.36 17.51 10.39
N LEU A 192 -11.27 18.11 10.90
CA LEU A 192 -11.22 18.78 12.22
C LEU A 192 -12.12 20.02 12.31
N LYS A 193 -12.41 20.67 11.18
CA LYS A 193 -13.33 21.82 11.11
C LYS A 193 -14.78 21.40 10.90
N SER A 194 -14.99 20.15 10.53
CA SER A 194 -16.31 19.59 10.29
C SER A 194 -16.85 18.93 11.56
N ASP A 195 -18.17 18.75 11.60
CA ASP A 195 -18.83 17.94 12.63
C ASP A 195 -18.82 16.44 12.26
N GLU A 196 -18.04 16.03 11.25
CA GLU A 196 -17.94 14.63 10.83
C GLU A 196 -17.31 13.75 11.92
N GLY A 197 -18.07 12.77 12.40
CA GLY A 197 -17.65 11.88 13.48
C GLY A 197 -18.13 12.33 14.86
N ILE A 198 -18.64 13.56 14.99
CA ILE A 198 -19.40 13.99 16.15
C ILE A 198 -20.79 13.37 16.05
N MET A 199 -21.29 12.81 17.15
CA MET A 199 -22.65 12.30 17.18
C MET A 199 -23.63 13.48 17.22
N ASP A 200 -24.34 13.71 16.12
CA ASP A 200 -25.54 14.56 16.10
C ASP A 200 -26.64 13.86 16.91
N ILE A 201 -26.55 14.05 18.23
CA ILE A 201 -27.57 13.62 19.17
C ILE A 201 -28.70 14.66 19.08
N SER A 202 -29.55 14.51 18.07
CA SER A 202 -30.73 15.38 17.88
C SER A 202 -31.83 15.13 18.92
N GLU A 203 -31.71 14.08 19.73
CA GLU A 203 -32.71 13.67 20.73
C GLU A 203 -32.09 13.60 22.13
N ASN A 204 -32.82 14.01 23.17
CA ASN A 204 -32.42 13.80 24.56
C ASN A 204 -32.25 12.29 24.84
N VAL A 205 -31.02 11.77 24.70
CA VAL A 205 -30.70 10.35 24.93
C VAL A 205 -31.02 10.02 26.38
N THR A 206 -32.11 9.29 26.57
CA THR A 206 -32.46 8.72 27.87
C THR A 206 -31.77 7.36 28.04
N LYS A 207 -31.51 6.95 29.28
CA LYS A 207 -30.87 5.64 29.60
C LYS A 207 -31.56 4.43 28.92
N GLY A 208 -32.86 4.52 28.61
CA GLY A 208 -33.60 3.45 27.91
C GLY A 208 -33.29 3.34 26.41
N ASN A 209 -32.97 4.45 25.73
CA ASN A 209 -32.76 4.48 24.27
C ASN A 209 -31.26 4.41 23.90
N MET A 210 -30.39 4.58 24.89
CA MET A 210 -28.93 4.58 24.72
C MET A 210 -28.40 3.30 24.04
N ASN A 211 -28.97 2.13 24.36
CA ASN A 211 -28.54 0.86 23.79
C ASN A 211 -28.83 0.75 22.29
N GLU A 212 -29.98 1.27 21.84
CA GLU A 212 -30.35 1.26 20.41
C GLU A 212 -29.43 2.18 19.60
N ILE A 213 -29.08 3.33 20.16
CA ILE A 213 -28.16 4.29 19.55
C ILE A 213 -26.75 3.69 19.41
N PHE A 214 -26.26 3.01 20.45
CA PHE A 214 -24.98 2.29 20.38
C PHE A 214 -25.00 1.18 19.32
N GLU A 215 -26.05 0.38 19.23
CA GLU A 215 -26.17 -0.68 18.21
C GLU A 215 -26.20 -0.11 16.78
N LYS A 216 -26.90 1.01 16.55
CA LYS A 216 -26.87 1.70 15.25
C LYS A 216 -25.45 2.16 14.89
N LYS A 217 -24.71 2.72 15.85
CA LYS A 217 -23.35 3.19 15.61
C LYS A 217 -22.36 2.04 15.39
N LYS A 218 -22.47 0.96 16.15
CA LYS A 218 -21.67 -0.26 15.95
C LYS A 218 -21.87 -0.82 14.54
N LYS A 219 -23.10 -0.86 14.03
CA LYS A 219 -23.38 -1.26 12.64
C LYS A 219 -22.72 -0.35 11.60
N GLN A 220 -22.74 0.96 11.84
CA GLN A 220 -22.07 1.93 10.95
C GLN A 220 -20.56 1.72 10.93
N ILE A 221 -19.93 1.56 12.10
CA ILE A 221 -18.47 1.30 12.19
C ILE A 221 -18.13 -0.08 11.62
N GLN A 222 -18.94 -1.10 11.88
CA GLN A 222 -18.76 -2.44 11.33
C GLN A 222 -18.80 -2.46 9.80
N ALA A 223 -19.64 -1.65 9.17
CA ALA A 223 -19.67 -1.54 7.71
C ALA A 223 -18.36 -0.94 7.13
N LEU A 224 -17.58 -0.23 7.95
CA LEU A 224 -16.28 0.32 7.56
C LEU A 224 -15.14 -0.66 7.86
N THR A 225 -15.22 -1.40 8.97
CA THR A 225 -14.18 -2.37 9.39
C THR A 225 -14.42 -3.74 8.74
N THR A 226 -13.75 -4.02 7.63
CA THR A 226 -13.82 -5.33 6.97
C THR A 226 -12.89 -6.34 7.62
N TYR A 227 -13.37 -7.55 7.92
CA TYR A 227 -12.52 -8.64 8.40
C TYR A 227 -11.80 -9.31 7.22
N ASN A 228 -10.48 -9.11 7.12
CA ASN A 228 -9.65 -9.62 6.03
C ASN A 228 -9.01 -11.00 6.31
N GLY A 229 -9.43 -11.68 7.38
CA GLY A 229 -8.87 -12.98 7.77
C GLY A 229 -7.59 -12.88 8.60
N VAL A 230 -6.89 -14.02 8.69
CA VAL A 230 -5.56 -14.08 9.33
C VAL A 230 -4.54 -13.63 8.30
N SER A 231 -3.98 -12.44 8.50
CA SER A 231 -2.81 -11.98 7.76
C SER A 231 -1.54 -12.49 8.44
N ASP A 232 -0.56 -12.96 7.66
CA ASP A 232 0.75 -13.28 8.22
C ASP A 232 1.38 -12.01 8.82
N MET A 233 1.77 -12.10 10.10
CA MET A 233 2.45 -11.01 10.82
C MET A 233 3.79 -10.66 10.17
N PHE A 234 4.35 -11.57 9.36
CA PHE A 234 5.52 -11.32 8.53
C PHE A 234 5.10 -10.52 7.29
N SER A 235 4.85 -9.23 7.50
CA SER A 235 4.73 -8.24 6.44
C SER A 235 6.05 -8.15 5.68
N SER A 236 6.22 -9.03 4.68
CA SER A 236 7.23 -8.99 3.61
C SER A 236 8.71 -8.82 4.01
N THR A 237 9.61 -9.44 3.27
CA THR A 237 11.06 -9.11 3.31
C THR A 237 11.36 -7.63 2.94
N LEU A 238 10.33 -6.87 2.54
CA LEU A 238 10.33 -5.44 2.31
C LEU A 238 9.63 -4.74 3.50
N GLY A 239 10.32 -4.65 4.64
CA GLY A 239 9.82 -4.14 5.91
C GLY A 239 9.16 -2.75 5.84
N GLY A 240 7.87 -2.76 5.56
CA GLY A 240 6.99 -1.62 5.53
C GLY A 240 5.61 -2.12 5.12
N SER A 241 4.74 -2.35 6.11
CA SER A 241 3.31 -2.39 5.84
C SER A 241 2.96 -1.20 4.96
N LEU A 242 2.17 -1.44 3.92
CA LEU A 242 1.69 -0.41 3.01
C LEU A 242 1.23 0.78 3.84
N LEU A 243 2.01 1.88 3.84
CA LEU A 243 1.69 3.11 4.58
C LEU A 243 0.47 3.83 3.97
N THR A 244 -0.34 3.16 3.15
CA THR A 244 -1.66 3.65 2.78
C THR A 244 -2.57 3.49 3.97
N GLY A 245 -2.54 4.45 4.90
CA GLY A 245 -3.61 4.90 5.81
C GLY A 245 -4.52 3.90 6.55
N ASP A 246 -4.32 2.60 6.39
CA ASP A 246 -5.22 1.52 6.82
C ASP A 246 -4.45 0.46 7.60
N SER A 247 -3.28 0.83 8.15
CA SER A 247 -2.60 -0.01 9.13
C SER A 247 -3.37 0.05 10.44
N THR A 248 -4.41 -0.78 10.54
CA THR A 248 -5.37 -0.84 11.64
C THR A 248 -4.76 -1.26 12.99
N PHE A 249 -3.47 -1.59 13.04
CA PHE A 249 -2.74 -1.87 14.27
C PHE A 249 -1.28 -1.41 14.17
N THR A 250 -1.06 -0.11 14.32
CA THR A 250 0.27 0.38 14.72
C THR A 250 0.51 -0.06 16.17
N THR A 251 1.42 -0.99 16.39
CA THR A 251 1.93 -1.35 17.72
C THR A 251 2.65 -0.20 18.44
N ASP A 252 2.86 0.92 17.75
CA ASP A 252 3.51 2.11 18.27
C ASP A 252 2.48 3.06 18.88
N SER A 253 2.87 3.74 19.94
CA SER A 253 2.05 4.49 20.91
C SER A 253 1.27 5.70 20.35
N TYR A 254 1.10 5.80 19.04
CA TYR A 254 0.45 6.91 18.35
C TYR A 254 -0.67 6.39 17.47
N THR A 255 -1.90 6.48 17.96
CA THR A 255 -3.10 6.32 17.13
C THR A 255 -3.32 7.58 16.32
N ASP A 256 -3.71 7.44 15.06
CA ASP A 256 -4.20 8.56 14.27
C ASP A 256 -5.33 9.30 15.02
N LEU A 257 -5.29 10.63 15.04
CA LEU A 257 -6.32 11.47 15.66
C LEU A 257 -7.70 11.17 15.06
N ARG A 258 -7.81 11.10 13.73
CA ARG A 258 -9.11 10.81 13.11
C ARG A 258 -9.65 9.48 13.57
N GLN A 259 -8.82 8.45 13.50
CA GLN A 259 -9.14 7.13 13.99
C GLN A 259 -9.58 7.15 15.47
N ALA A 260 -8.84 7.83 16.34
CA ALA A 260 -9.17 7.93 17.77
C ALA A 260 -10.54 8.58 18.03
N TYR A 261 -10.94 9.56 17.22
CA TYR A 261 -12.24 10.21 17.34
C TYR A 261 -13.38 9.46 16.62
N THR A 262 -13.11 8.72 15.55
CA THR A 262 -14.13 7.99 14.77
C THR A 262 -14.40 6.58 15.28
N GLU A 263 -13.38 5.88 15.77
CA GLU A 263 -13.40 4.47 16.18
C GLU A 263 -13.52 4.30 17.70
N THR A 264 -14.45 5.03 18.32
CA THR A 264 -14.65 5.02 19.77
C THR A 264 -15.38 3.76 20.29
N LEU A 265 -16.06 3.02 19.41
CA LEU A 265 -16.84 1.84 19.77
C LEU A 265 -16.29 0.59 19.07
N ILE A 266 -16.29 -0.51 19.80
CA ILE A 266 -15.96 -1.83 19.25
C ILE A 266 -17.09 -2.25 18.29
N PRO A 267 -16.80 -2.55 17.00
CA PRO A 267 -17.80 -2.86 15.97
C PRO A 267 -18.34 -4.30 16.09
N VAL A 268 -18.83 -4.65 17.27
CA VAL A 268 -19.48 -5.94 17.54
C VAL A 268 -20.94 -5.69 17.88
N THR A 269 -21.82 -6.14 17.00
CA THR A 269 -23.26 -5.96 17.11
C THR A 269 -23.93 -7.15 17.79
N GLN A 270 -25.15 -6.95 18.26
CA GLN A 270 -25.95 -8.04 18.81
C GLN A 270 -26.25 -9.13 17.76
N GLU A 271 -26.34 -8.77 16.48
CA GLU A 271 -26.54 -9.73 15.39
C GLU A 271 -25.34 -10.67 15.23
N ASP A 272 -24.12 -10.18 15.42
CA ASP A 272 -22.92 -11.01 15.37
C ASP A 272 -22.91 -12.03 16.50
N PHE A 273 -23.31 -11.58 17.70
CA PHE A 273 -23.48 -12.47 18.84
C PHE A 273 -24.55 -13.54 18.59
N GLU A 274 -25.59 -13.23 17.81
CA GLU A 274 -26.64 -14.19 17.43
C GLU A 274 -26.21 -15.16 16.32
N LYS A 275 -25.39 -14.70 15.36
CA LYS A 275 -24.83 -15.55 14.30
C LYS A 275 -23.79 -16.54 14.83
N MET A 276 -23.12 -16.22 15.93
CA MET A 276 -22.15 -17.12 16.53
C MET A 276 -22.84 -18.37 17.11
N PRO A 277 -22.27 -19.57 16.89
CA PRO A 277 -22.82 -20.80 17.45
C PRO A 277 -22.72 -20.78 18.97
N LYS A 278 -23.85 -20.97 19.65
CA LYS A 278 -23.97 -20.98 21.11
C LYS A 278 -24.07 -22.42 21.58
N PHE A 279 -23.32 -22.76 22.62
CA PHE A 279 -23.30 -24.10 23.19
C PHE A 279 -23.79 -24.04 24.63
N SER A 280 -24.78 -24.86 24.96
CA SER A 280 -25.32 -24.90 26.33
C SER A 280 -24.49 -25.81 27.24
N ASN A 281 -23.71 -26.73 26.66
CA ASN A 281 -22.90 -27.67 27.40
C ASN A 281 -21.54 -27.94 26.73
N VAL A 282 -20.54 -28.31 27.52
CA VAL A 282 -19.17 -28.59 27.07
C VAL A 282 -19.13 -29.72 26.03
N ASN A 283 -20.02 -30.71 26.15
CA ASN A 283 -20.09 -31.84 25.20
C ASN A 283 -20.54 -31.39 23.80
N GLU A 284 -21.44 -30.42 23.72
CA GLU A 284 -21.94 -29.86 22.47
C GLU A 284 -20.83 -29.07 21.77
N TYR A 285 -20.08 -28.26 22.54
CA TYR A 285 -18.90 -27.55 22.06
C TYR A 285 -17.83 -28.50 21.51
N LYS A 286 -17.51 -29.57 22.26
CA LYS A 286 -16.55 -30.61 21.81
C LYS A 286 -17.01 -31.28 20.52
N SER A 287 -18.28 -31.67 20.45
CA SER A 287 -18.85 -32.30 19.25
C SER A 287 -18.81 -31.37 18.03
N ASN A 288 -19.05 -30.06 18.21
CA ASN A 288 -18.93 -29.10 17.12
C ASN A 288 -17.48 -28.92 16.68
N ARG A 289 -16.55 -28.82 17.63
CA ARG A 289 -15.11 -28.75 17.35
C ARG A 289 -14.60 -29.99 16.60
N ASP A 290 -15.07 -31.16 16.96
CA ASP A 290 -14.68 -32.44 16.34
C ASP A 290 -15.30 -32.63 14.95
N ARG A 291 -16.42 -31.94 14.64
CA ARG A 291 -17.04 -31.89 13.30
C ARG A 291 -16.30 -30.97 12.34
N ILE A 292 -15.61 -29.94 12.86
CA ILE A 292 -14.83 -29.04 12.02
C ILE A 292 -13.62 -29.82 11.52
N ASP A 293 -13.62 -30.11 10.22
CA ASP A 293 -12.48 -30.73 9.56
C ASP A 293 -11.27 -29.78 9.66
N SER A 294 -10.33 -30.17 10.51
CA SER A 294 -9.07 -29.46 10.75
C SER A 294 -7.91 -30.12 10.00
N THR A 295 -8.19 -30.93 8.98
CA THR A 295 -7.14 -31.54 8.17
C THR A 295 -6.27 -30.43 7.57
N PRO A 296 -4.94 -30.50 7.78
CA PRO A 296 -4.04 -29.54 7.19
C PRO A 296 -4.07 -29.69 5.66
N LEU A 297 -3.88 -28.58 4.95
CA LEU A 297 -3.84 -28.60 3.49
C LEU A 297 -2.74 -29.54 2.98
N SER A 298 -2.99 -30.18 1.85
CA SER A 298 -2.00 -31.03 1.19
C SER A 298 -0.76 -30.21 0.82
N LYS A 299 0.43 -30.84 0.83
CA LYS A 299 1.69 -30.16 0.47
C LYS A 299 1.61 -29.44 -0.88
N VAL A 300 1.05 -30.10 -1.90
CA VAL A 300 0.92 -29.52 -3.26
C VAL A 300 -0.01 -28.32 -3.26
N GLU A 301 -1.09 -28.38 -2.48
CA GLU A 301 -2.03 -27.27 -2.37
C GLU A 301 -1.43 -26.09 -1.62
N SER A 302 -0.72 -26.36 -0.53
CA SER A 302 0.02 -25.37 0.26
C SER A 302 1.08 -24.67 -0.60
N GLU A 303 1.88 -25.40 -1.38
CA GLU A 303 2.87 -24.82 -2.29
C GLU A 303 2.22 -23.93 -3.35
N ARG A 304 1.06 -24.34 -3.89
CA ARG A 304 0.30 -23.52 -4.84
C ARG A 304 -0.20 -22.21 -4.20
N ILE A 305 -0.70 -22.27 -2.98
CA ILE A 305 -1.18 -21.08 -2.25
C ILE A 305 -0.01 -20.14 -1.96
N LEU A 306 1.12 -20.66 -1.49
CA LEU A 306 2.33 -19.87 -1.23
C LEU A 306 2.85 -19.19 -2.50
N LEU A 307 2.87 -19.90 -3.63
CA LEU A 307 3.29 -19.32 -4.91
C LEU A 307 2.35 -18.20 -5.36
N ARG A 308 1.03 -18.39 -5.19
CA ARG A 308 0.04 -17.35 -5.49
C ARG A 308 0.25 -16.12 -4.61
N GLN A 309 0.39 -16.30 -3.30
CA GLN A 309 0.65 -15.23 -2.35
C GLN A 309 1.94 -14.47 -2.70
N HIS A 310 3.02 -15.18 -3.03
CA HIS A 310 4.26 -14.56 -3.48
C HIS A 310 4.06 -13.69 -4.72
N ASN A 311 3.36 -14.20 -5.73
CA ASN A 311 3.08 -13.44 -6.96
C ASN A 311 2.20 -12.22 -6.68
N ASP A 312 1.18 -12.36 -5.84
CA ASP A 312 0.30 -11.24 -5.44
C ASP A 312 1.10 -10.17 -4.68
N MET A 313 2.02 -10.57 -3.80
CA MET A 313 2.92 -9.67 -3.08
C MET A 313 3.90 -8.94 -4.02
N ASP A 314 4.48 -9.65 -5.00
CA ASP A 314 5.38 -9.04 -6.00
C ASP A 314 4.65 -7.98 -6.82
N GLN A 315 3.39 -8.25 -7.20
CA GLN A 315 2.54 -7.30 -7.92
C GLN A 315 2.21 -6.07 -7.07
N GLN A 316 1.83 -6.26 -5.80
CA GLN A 316 1.57 -5.16 -4.88
C GLN A 316 2.82 -4.31 -4.65
N SER A 317 3.98 -4.95 -4.49
CA SER A 317 5.28 -4.28 -4.36
C SER A 317 5.62 -3.45 -5.61
N ALA A 318 5.38 -4.00 -6.81
CA ALA A 318 5.56 -3.28 -8.07
C ALA A 318 4.65 -2.05 -8.17
N ALA A 319 3.37 -2.21 -7.85
CA ALA A 319 2.40 -1.12 -7.88
C ALA A 319 2.75 0.00 -6.89
N LEU A 320 3.19 -0.37 -5.69
CA LEU A 320 3.65 0.58 -4.68
C LEU A 320 4.91 1.33 -5.12
N ALA A 321 5.89 0.59 -5.67
CA ALA A 321 7.11 1.16 -6.21
C ALA A 321 6.81 2.19 -7.31
N PHE A 322 5.87 1.87 -8.19
CA PHE A 322 5.43 2.78 -9.25
C PHE A 322 4.75 4.04 -8.69
N LYS A 323 3.84 3.88 -7.71
CA LYS A 323 3.20 5.00 -7.02
C LYS A 323 4.25 5.95 -6.43
N TYR A 324 5.20 5.42 -5.64
CA TYR A 324 6.24 6.23 -5.03
C TYR A 324 7.22 6.84 -6.03
N ALA A 325 7.53 6.14 -7.12
CA ALA A 325 8.35 6.71 -8.20
C ALA A 325 7.66 7.93 -8.83
N LYS A 326 6.35 7.85 -9.08
CA LYS A 326 5.55 8.94 -9.63
C LYS A 326 5.45 10.13 -8.65
N GLU A 327 5.20 9.85 -7.38
CA GLU A 327 5.17 10.87 -6.32
C GLU A 327 6.52 11.55 -6.15
N SER A 328 7.63 10.79 -6.14
CA SER A 328 8.98 11.33 -6.08
C SER A 328 9.31 12.21 -7.28
N GLU A 329 8.89 11.82 -8.49
CA GLU A 329 9.07 12.64 -9.69
C GLU A 329 8.28 13.95 -9.60
N LYS A 330 7.01 13.89 -9.18
CA LYS A 330 6.17 15.08 -8.96
C LYS A 330 6.79 15.99 -7.89
N ALA A 331 7.30 15.43 -6.79
CA ALA A 331 7.99 16.17 -5.75
C ALA A 331 9.22 16.90 -6.27
N LYS A 332 10.06 16.24 -7.08
CA LYS A 332 11.24 16.86 -7.70
C LYS A 332 10.87 18.00 -8.64
N ARG A 333 9.83 17.82 -9.47
CA ARG A 333 9.34 18.89 -10.37
C ARG A 333 8.82 20.09 -9.58
N ASN A 334 8.02 19.85 -8.54
CA ASN A 334 7.49 20.92 -7.67
C ASN A 334 8.61 21.63 -6.92
N GLN A 335 9.61 20.91 -6.41
CA GLN A 335 10.78 21.48 -5.77
C GLN A 335 11.57 22.37 -6.73
N GLN A 336 11.79 21.93 -7.97
CA GLN A 336 12.47 22.74 -8.99
C GLN A 336 11.70 24.02 -9.34
N SER A 337 10.37 23.92 -9.47
CA SER A 337 9.48 25.07 -9.67
C SER A 337 9.56 26.04 -8.49
N PHE A 338 9.48 25.53 -7.26
CA PHE A 338 9.58 26.33 -6.04
C PHE A 338 10.89 27.12 -5.97
N TRP A 339 12.03 26.46 -6.21
CA TRP A 339 13.32 27.15 -6.26
C TRP A 339 13.45 28.11 -7.44
N GLY A 340 12.77 27.83 -8.56
CA GLY A 340 12.69 28.74 -9.70
C GLY A 340 11.96 30.04 -9.35
N ASP A 341 10.81 29.95 -8.70
CA ASP A 341 10.04 31.10 -8.21
C ASP A 341 10.86 31.92 -7.20
N ILE A 342 11.52 31.25 -6.26
CA ILE A 342 12.40 31.92 -5.28
C ILE A 342 13.52 32.69 -5.97
N LYS A 343 14.15 32.12 -7.00
CA LYS A 343 15.21 32.79 -7.76
C LYS A 343 14.70 34.04 -8.48
N GLN A 344 13.46 34.04 -8.98
CA GLN A 344 12.86 35.23 -9.59
C GLN A 344 12.61 36.36 -8.58
N LEU A 345 12.47 36.06 -7.29
CA LEU A 345 12.35 37.07 -6.23
C LEU A 345 13.71 37.68 -5.84
N THR A 346 14.81 37.11 -6.32
CA THR A 346 16.19 37.58 -6.04
C THR A 346 16.85 38.35 -7.17
N GLY A 347 16.38 38.16 -8.41
CA GLY A 347 16.84 38.89 -9.59
C GLY A 347 16.06 40.18 -9.78
#